data_AF-A0A929P3N9-F1
#
_entry.id   AF-A0A929P3N9-F1
#
_cell.length_a   1.000
_cell.length_b   1.000
_cell.length_c   1.000
_cell.angle_alpha   90.00
_cell.angle_beta   90.00
_cell.angle_gamma   90.00
#
_symmetry.space_group_name_H-M   'P 1'
#
loop_
_entity.id
_entity.type
_entity.pdbx_description
1 polymer ?
#
loop_
_entity_poly.entity_id
_entity_poly.type
_entity_poly.pdbx_seq_one_letter_code
_entity_poly.pdbx_strand_id
1 'polypeptide(L)'
;DANPEIYKAVGCDQCSEGFKGRVGIYQVMPISEAIGRIIMENGSAIDVADQAKKDGVDDLRQSAIKKVIAGMTSMEEINRVTKD
;
A
#
# COMPACT_ATOMS: atom_id res chain seq x y z
N ASP A 1 -9.07 -3.07 20.79
CA ASP A 1 -10.31 -2.35 20.42
C ASP A 1 -10.11 -0.83 20.35
N ALA A 2 -9.19 -0.36 19.50
CA ALA A 2 -9.04 1.06 19.20
C ALA A 2 -9.28 1.23 17.70
N ASN A 3 -10.38 1.90 17.35
CA ASN A 3 -10.65 2.26 15.96
C ASN A 3 -9.66 3.36 15.55
N PRO A 4 -8.87 3.21 14.48
CA PRO A 4 -7.90 4.23 14.10
C PRO A 4 -8.59 5.54 13.74
N GLU A 5 -8.02 6.66 14.17
CA GLU A 5 -8.48 7.99 13.74
C GLU A 5 -8.14 8.18 12.26
N ILE A 6 -9.16 8.40 11.43
CA ILE A 6 -9.00 8.61 10.00
C ILE A 6 -9.24 10.09 9.67
N TYR A 7 -8.26 10.69 9.00
CA TYR A 7 -8.31 12.08 8.59
C TYR A 7 -8.97 12.24 7.21
N LYS A 8 -9.61 13.39 7.01
CA LYS A 8 -10.24 13.78 5.74
C LYS A 8 -9.73 15.15 5.30
N ALA A 9 -9.57 15.33 3.99
CA ALA A 9 -9.26 16.61 3.38
C ALA A 9 -10.44 17.59 3.53
N VAL A 10 -10.16 18.81 3.98
CA VAL A 10 -11.16 19.90 4.13
C VAL A 10 -10.88 21.07 3.19
N GLY A 11 -9.61 21.45 3.05
CA GLY A 11 -9.18 22.57 2.20
C GLY A 11 -8.86 23.85 2.98
N CYS A 12 -7.88 24.60 2.48
CA CYS A 12 -7.47 25.93 2.93
C CYS A 12 -6.70 26.64 1.80
N ASP A 13 -6.34 27.90 2.02
CA ASP A 13 -5.57 28.76 1.10
C ASP A 13 -4.15 28.26 0.84
N GLN A 14 -3.59 27.40 1.72
CA GLN A 14 -2.23 26.90 1.64
C GLN A 14 -2.09 25.51 1.01
N CYS A 15 -3.18 24.91 0.53
CA CYS A 15 -3.22 23.53 0.02
C CYS A 15 -3.92 23.44 -1.34
N SER A 16 -3.74 22.31 -2.02
CA SER A 16 -4.54 21.94 -3.19
C SER A 16 -5.59 20.94 -2.74
N GLU A 17 -6.85 21.37 -2.63
CA GLU A 17 -7.99 20.51 -2.27
C GLU A 17 -7.80 19.74 -0.94
N GLY A 18 -7.13 20.36 0.03
CA GLY A 18 -6.84 19.75 1.34
C GLY A 18 -5.57 18.91 1.39
N PHE A 19 -4.80 18.85 0.30
CA PHE A 19 -3.52 18.13 0.24
C PHE A 19 -2.34 19.08 -0.01
N LYS A 20 -1.19 18.77 0.57
CA LYS A 20 0.07 19.48 0.35
C LYS A 20 1.23 18.50 0.31
N GLY A 21 1.97 18.50 -0.80
CA GLY A 21 3.04 17.54 -1.04
C GLY A 21 2.53 16.19 -1.57
N ARG A 22 3.40 15.17 -1.55
CA ARG A 22 3.11 13.81 -2.01
C ARG A 22 3.76 12.80 -1.08
N VAL A 23 3.15 11.64 -0.93
CA VAL A 23 3.70 10.50 -0.18
C VAL A 23 3.79 9.28 -1.10
N GLY A 24 4.91 8.57 -1.03
CA GLY A 24 5.08 7.30 -1.74
C GLY A 24 4.43 6.14 -1.00
N ILE A 25 3.78 5.26 -1.77
CA ILE A 25 3.27 3.96 -1.32
C ILE A 25 4.14 2.91 -2.00
N TYR A 26 4.66 1.96 -1.24
CA TYR A 26 5.66 1.01 -1.73
C TYR A 26 5.26 -0.40 -1.34
N GLN A 27 5.36 -1.31 -2.29
CA GLN A 27 5.38 -2.74 -2.06
C GLN A 27 6.81 -3.22 -2.32
N VAL A 28 7.54 -3.55 -1.26
CA VAL A 28 8.94 -3.98 -1.36
C VAL A 28 8.97 -5.49 -1.15
N MET A 29 9.29 -6.21 -2.23
CA MET A 29 9.31 -7.68 -2.25
C MET A 29 10.75 -8.19 -2.37
N PRO A 30 11.40 -8.57 -1.25
CA PRO A 30 12.66 -9.30 -1.31
C PRO A 30 12.48 -10.61 -2.07
N ILE A 31 13.47 -10.99 -2.87
CA ILE A 31 13.49 -12.31 -3.52
C ILE A 31 13.89 -13.34 -2.46
N SER A 32 12.89 -13.92 -1.81
CA SER A 32 13.10 -15.05 -0.91
C SER A 32 13.49 -16.30 -1.71
N GLU A 33 14.04 -17.30 -1.03
CA GLU A 33 14.38 -18.59 -1.67
C GLU A 33 13.14 -19.25 -2.31
N ALA A 34 11.97 -19.09 -1.68
CA ALA A 34 10.70 -19.58 -2.21
C ALA A 34 10.29 -18.86 -3.49
N ILE A 35 10.36 -17.52 -3.53
CA ILE A 35 10.12 -16.74 -4.75
C ILE A 35 11.14 -17.10 -5.84
N GLY A 36 12.41 -17.30 -5.48
CA GLY A 36 13.45 -17.76 -6.39
C GLY A 36 13.09 -19.08 -7.09
N ARG A 37 12.56 -20.06 -6.34
CA ARG A 37 12.07 -21.32 -6.91
C ARG A 37 10.90 -21.11 -7.88
N ILE A 38 9.91 -20.31 -7.50
CA ILE A 38 8.76 -20.00 -8.35
C ILE A 38 9.22 -19.40 -9.68
N ILE A 39 10.20 -18.49 -9.66
CA ILE A 39 10.79 -17.91 -10.88
C ILE A 39 11.44 -19.00 -11.74
N MET A 40 12.25 -19.88 -11.15
CA MET A 40 12.92 -20.96 -11.88
C MET A 40 11.95 -21.96 -12.50
N GLU A 41 10.79 -22.14 -11.90
CA GLU A 41 9.71 -23.03 -12.37
C GLU A 41 8.78 -22.34 -13.40
N ASN A 42 9.07 -21.10 -13.81
CA ASN A 42 8.20 -20.27 -14.65
C ASN A 42 6.81 -20.04 -14.05
N GLY A 43 6.74 -19.90 -12.72
CA GLY A 43 5.50 -19.58 -12.02
C GLY A 43 4.92 -18.23 -12.42
N SER A 44 3.62 -18.09 -12.21
CA SER A 44 2.86 -16.89 -12.57
C SER A 44 3.09 -15.75 -11.57
N ALA A 45 2.66 -14.55 -11.95
CA ALA A 45 2.63 -13.41 -11.02
C ALA A 45 1.74 -13.66 -9.80
N ILE A 46 0.70 -14.50 -9.93
CA ILE A 46 -0.19 -14.87 -8.82
C ILE A 46 0.57 -15.74 -7.82
N ASP A 47 1.36 -16.71 -8.30
CA ASP A 47 2.17 -17.57 -7.43
C ASP A 47 3.17 -16.74 -6.61
N VAL A 48 3.80 -15.75 -7.25
CA VAL A 48 4.72 -14.82 -6.59
C VAL A 48 4.00 -13.94 -5.58
N ALA A 49 2.81 -13.42 -5.90
CA ALA A 49 2.02 -12.58 -4.99
C ALA A 49 1.54 -13.37 -3.76
N ASP A 50 1.08 -14.61 -3.95
CA ASP A 50 0.67 -15.49 -2.87
C ASP A 50 1.84 -15.84 -1.95
N GLN A 51 3.02 -16.08 -2.51
CA GLN A 51 4.22 -16.32 -1.72
C GLN A 51 4.67 -15.06 -0.97
N ALA A 52 4.65 -13.89 -1.61
CA ALA A 52 4.99 -12.62 -0.96
C ALA A 52 4.08 -12.34 0.25
N LYS A 53 2.78 -12.63 0.11
CA LYS A 53 1.82 -12.53 1.22
C LYS A 53 2.15 -13.48 2.37
N LYS A 54 2.57 -14.72 2.08
CA LYS A 54 3.04 -15.68 3.10
C LYS A 54 4.32 -15.20 3.78
N ASP A 55 5.20 -14.54 3.03
CA ASP A 55 6.44 -13.95 3.52
C ASP A 55 6.19 -12.66 4.35
N GLY A 56 4.93 -12.23 4.49
CA GLY A 56 4.53 -11.06 5.27
C GLY A 56 4.79 -9.73 4.57
N VAL A 57 4.97 -9.74 3.24
CA VAL A 57 5.11 -8.52 2.46
C VAL A 57 3.74 -7.88 2.28
N ASP A 58 3.61 -6.63 2.71
CA ASP A 58 2.41 -5.85 2.43
C ASP A 58 2.29 -5.56 0.94
N ASP A 59 1.09 -5.73 0.38
CA ASP A 59 0.79 -5.22 -0.94
C ASP A 59 0.68 -3.67 -0.95
N LEU A 60 0.50 -3.09 -2.13
CA LEU A 60 0.33 -1.63 -2.27
C LEU A 60 -0.85 -1.09 -1.45
N ARG A 61 -1.95 -1.81 -1.37
CA ARG A 61 -3.17 -1.35 -0.69
C ARG A 61 -3.01 -1.41 0.82
N GLN A 62 -2.46 -2.49 1.36
CA GLN A 62 -2.10 -2.63 2.77
C GLN A 62 -1.11 -1.54 3.18
N SER A 63 -0.09 -1.30 2.36
CA SER A 63 0.88 -0.21 2.56
C SER A 63 0.21 1.16 2.54
N ALA A 64 -0.78 1.38 1.66
CA ALA A 64 -1.55 2.61 1.59
C ALA A 64 -2.43 2.82 2.84
N ILE A 65 -3.10 1.76 3.31
CA ILE A 65 -3.92 1.80 4.52
C ILE A 65 -3.08 2.20 5.74
N LYS A 66 -1.85 1.68 5.86
CA LYS A 66 -0.92 2.11 6.93
C LYS A 66 -0.63 3.61 6.88
N LYS A 67 -0.55 4.20 5.68
CA LYS A 67 -0.38 5.66 5.51
C LYS A 67 -1.63 6.47 5.87
N VAL A 68 -2.82 5.91 5.64
CA VAL A 68 -4.09 6.53 6.09
C VAL A 68 -4.18 6.53 7.61
N ILE A 69 -3.89 5.39 8.25
CA ILE A 69 -3.88 5.28 9.71
C ILE A 69 -2.84 6.23 10.33
N ALA A 70 -1.72 6.46 9.64
CA ALA A 70 -0.71 7.44 10.05
C ALA A 70 -1.07 8.91 9.73
N GLY A 71 -2.25 9.19 9.18
CA GLY A 71 -2.72 10.54 8.86
C GLY A 71 -1.99 11.21 7.69
N MET A 72 -1.26 10.45 6.86
CA MET A 72 -0.46 11.01 5.76
C MET A 72 -1.25 11.18 4.46
N THR A 73 -2.34 10.44 4.29
CA THR A 73 -3.22 10.50 3.12
C THR A 73 -4.64 10.11 3.54
N SER A 74 -5.61 10.22 2.63
CA SER A 74 -7.02 9.92 2.89
C SER A 74 -7.46 8.58 2.31
N MET A 75 -8.57 8.05 2.82
CA MET A 75 -9.22 6.86 2.23
C MET A 75 -9.60 7.05 0.76
N GLU A 76 -10.01 8.26 0.40
CA GLU A 76 -10.38 8.62 -0.98
C GLU A 76 -9.18 8.55 -1.92
N GLU A 77 -8.03 9.09 -1.49
CA GLU A 77 -6.80 9.04 -2.27
C GLU A 77 -6.31 7.61 -2.48
N ILE A 78 -6.33 6.76 -1.44
CA ILE A 78 -5.84 5.39 -1.60
C ILE A 78 -6.75 4.56 -2.51
N ASN A 79 -8.06 4.80 -2.50
CA ASN A 79 -9.00 4.13 -3.40
C ASN A 79 -8.84 4.62 -4.85
N ARG A 80 -8.34 5.84 -5.06
CA ARG A 80 -8.02 6.36 -6.40
C ARG A 80 -6.74 5.75 -6.98
N VAL A 81 -5.73 5.46 -6.14
CA VAL A 81 -4.39 5.04 -6.60
C VAL A 81 -4.09 3.54 -6.41
N THR A 82 -4.88 2.82 -5.63
CA THR A 82 -4.75 1.36 -5.44
C THR A 82 -6.02 0.64 -5.85
N LYS A 83 -5.90 -0.61 -6.30
CA LYS A 83 -7.03 -1.51 -6.58
C LYS A 83 -7.04 -2.64 -5.56
N ASP A 84 -8.22 -3.20 -5.31
CA ASP A 84 -8.39 -4.46 -4.58
C ASP A 84 -7.81 -5.64 -5.37
#